data_AF-A0A7S0BRI7-F1
#
_entry.id   AF-A0A7S0BRI7-F1
#
_cell.length_a   1.000
_cell.length_b   1.000
_cell.length_c   1.000
_cell.angle_alpha   90.00
_cell.angle_beta   90.00
_cell.angle_gamma   90.00
#
_symmetry.space_group_name_H-M   'P 1'
#
loop_
_entity.id
_entity.type
_entity.pdbx_description
1 polymer ?
#
loop_
_entity_poly.entity_id
_entity_poly.type
_entity_poly.pdbx_seq_one_letter_code
_entity_poly.pdbx_strand_id
1 'polypeptide(L)'
;FRGEHPLRERAKKLKDGILRVRFEMPFNIWCNGCENHIGKGVRYNADKSKVGNYHSTPIYSFRMKCHLCDNYIEIRTDPQARDYVVYSGGKRKVEEWTAADAETIDLSNVGTVEGDRGGVDPFASLEKEVAQLKKAEEGKKRLNSLKRDRDSRFRDDYASSQRL
;
A
#
# COMPACT_ATOMS: atom_id res chain seq x y z
N PHE A 1 -1.55 40.49 -27.37
CA PHE A 1 -0.89 39.19 -27.16
C PHE A 1 0.60 39.36 -27.41
N ARG A 2 1.36 39.83 -26.41
CA ARG A 2 2.78 40.19 -26.55
C ARG A 2 3.63 39.02 -26.10
N GLY A 3 4.54 38.52 -26.95
CA GLY A 3 5.83 37.86 -26.70
C GLY A 3 6.07 36.92 -25.51
N GLU A 4 5.08 36.59 -24.70
CA GLU A 4 5.21 35.84 -23.46
C GLU A 4 4.84 34.38 -23.69
N HIS A 5 5.67 33.48 -23.18
CA HIS A 5 5.44 32.05 -23.22
C HIS A 5 4.11 31.72 -22.50
N PRO A 6 3.25 30.81 -23.02
CA PRO A 6 1.96 30.47 -22.41
C PRO A 6 2.07 30.02 -20.93
N LEU A 7 3.17 29.36 -20.58
CA LEU A 7 3.48 28.91 -19.21
C LEU A 7 4.09 30.01 -18.31
N ARG A 8 4.26 31.24 -18.80
CA ARG A 8 4.79 32.43 -18.10
C ARG A 8 6.02 32.09 -17.23
N GLU A 9 5.94 32.38 -15.93
CA GLU A 9 7.04 32.19 -14.99
C GLU A 9 7.45 30.73 -14.78
N ARG A 10 6.56 29.78 -15.07
CA ARG A 10 6.85 28.35 -14.90
C ARG A 10 7.87 27.84 -15.93
N ALA A 11 7.97 28.51 -17.07
CA ALA A 11 8.91 28.19 -18.15
C ALA A 11 10.22 29.00 -18.08
N LYS A 12 10.49 29.73 -16.96
CA LYS A 12 11.74 30.50 -16.82
C LYS A 12 13.01 29.65 -17.06
N LYS A 13 13.00 28.38 -16.65
CA LYS A 13 14.13 27.43 -16.80
C LYS A 13 13.94 26.42 -17.94
N LEU A 14 13.09 26.71 -18.91
CA LEU A 14 12.80 25.76 -19.99
C LEU A 14 14.03 25.44 -20.85
N LYS A 15 14.98 26.39 -20.96
CA LYS A 15 16.27 26.19 -21.64
C LYS A 15 17.09 25.05 -21.04
N ASP A 16 16.97 24.85 -19.73
CA ASP A 16 17.67 23.79 -18.98
C ASP A 16 16.84 22.49 -18.94
N GLY A 17 15.72 22.43 -19.66
CA GLY A 17 14.78 21.30 -19.60
C GLY A 17 13.99 21.20 -18.30
N ILE A 18 14.00 22.25 -17.47
CA ILE A 18 13.33 22.28 -16.17
C ILE A 18 12.03 23.09 -16.27
N LEU A 19 10.92 22.45 -15.91
CA LEU A 19 9.60 23.08 -15.86
C LEU A 19 9.10 23.12 -14.42
N ARG A 20 8.67 24.29 -13.93
CA ARG A 20 8.05 24.38 -12.60
C ARG A 20 6.59 23.93 -12.65
N VAL A 21 6.26 22.87 -11.92
CA VAL A 21 4.91 22.27 -11.88
C VAL A 21 4.37 22.25 -10.44
N ARG A 22 3.04 22.18 -10.31
CA ARG A 22 2.39 21.88 -9.03
C ARG A 22 2.35 20.37 -8.88
N PHE A 23 3.07 19.82 -7.91
CA PHE A 23 3.18 18.40 -7.64
C PHE A 23 2.51 18.08 -6.31
N GLU A 24 1.66 17.05 -6.28
CA GLU A 24 1.02 16.56 -5.05
C GLU A 24 1.77 15.33 -4.58
N MET A 25 2.10 15.24 -3.28
CA MET A 25 2.85 14.11 -2.75
C MET A 25 2.06 12.80 -2.88
N PRO A 26 2.59 11.76 -3.55
CA PRO A 26 1.86 10.50 -3.80
C PRO A 26 1.70 9.63 -2.55
N PHE A 27 2.62 9.72 -1.60
CA PHE A 27 2.65 8.96 -0.36
C PHE A 27 3.25 9.77 0.79
N ASN A 28 3.14 9.25 2.01
CA ASN A 28 3.70 9.82 3.23
C ASN A 28 5.23 9.72 3.23
N ILE A 29 5.92 10.82 3.52
CA ILE A 29 7.39 10.91 3.50
C ILE A 29 7.90 11.56 4.79
N TRP A 30 9.03 11.08 5.28
CA TRP A 30 9.85 11.73 6.31
C TRP A 30 10.97 12.51 5.65
N CYS A 31 11.13 13.79 6.00
CA CYS A 31 12.23 14.61 5.51
C CYS A 31 13.52 14.26 6.27
N ASN A 32 14.64 14.02 5.58
CA ASN A 32 15.90 13.70 6.25
C ASN A 32 16.55 14.91 6.95
N GLY A 33 16.15 16.14 6.60
CA GLY A 33 16.76 17.36 7.15
C GLY A 33 16.14 17.82 8.47
N CYS A 34 14.81 17.78 8.57
CA CYS A 34 14.08 18.23 9.77
C CYS A 34 13.26 17.13 10.44
N GLU A 35 13.35 15.89 9.95
CA GLU A 35 12.65 14.70 10.47
C GLU A 35 11.12 14.86 10.61
N ASN A 36 10.54 15.88 9.99
CA ASN A 36 9.11 16.11 9.99
C ASN A 36 8.42 15.26 8.92
N HIS A 37 7.19 14.87 9.23
CA HIS A 37 6.31 14.14 8.32
C HIS A 37 5.67 15.07 7.30
N ILE A 38 5.68 14.64 6.04
CA ILE A 38 4.95 15.24 4.94
C ILE A 38 3.83 14.27 4.55
N GLY A 39 2.60 14.73 4.69
CA GLY A 39 1.41 13.97 4.34
C GLY A 39 1.27 13.73 2.83
N LYS A 40 0.64 12.62 2.47
CA LYS A 40 0.10 12.39 1.13
C LYS A 40 -0.85 13.53 0.74
N GLY A 41 -0.78 14.00 -0.50
CA GLY A 41 -1.62 15.07 -1.05
C GLY A 41 -1.14 16.50 -0.77
N VAL A 42 -0.05 16.68 -0.01
CA VAL A 42 0.54 18.01 0.19
C VAL A 42 1.08 18.56 -1.14
N ARG A 43 0.77 19.83 -1.45
CA ARG A 43 1.08 20.47 -2.73
C ARG A 43 2.39 21.26 -2.68
N TYR A 44 3.32 20.93 -3.58
CA TYR A 44 4.59 21.62 -3.74
C TYR A 44 4.71 22.29 -5.12
N ASN A 45 5.50 23.35 -5.17
CA ASN A 45 6.09 23.81 -6.42
C ASN A 45 7.35 22.97 -6.65
N ALA A 46 7.32 22.08 -7.63
CA ALA A 46 8.43 21.20 -7.95
C ALA A 46 9.04 21.59 -9.30
N ASP A 47 10.37 21.49 -9.38
CA ASP A 47 11.11 21.59 -10.63
C ASP A 47 11.11 20.19 -11.28
N LYS A 48 10.34 20.04 -12.37
CA LYS A 48 10.24 18.80 -13.17
C LYS A 48 11.34 18.80 -14.21
N SER A 49 12.12 17.72 -14.25
CA SER A 49 13.16 17.46 -15.25
C SER A 49 13.04 16.04 -15.78
N LYS A 50 13.55 15.79 -16.99
CA LYS A 50 13.66 14.44 -17.56
C LYS A 50 15.08 13.94 -17.29
N VAL A 51 15.21 12.82 -16.57
CA VAL A 51 16.53 12.28 -16.15
C VAL A 51 16.95 11.07 -16.99
N GLY A 52 15.99 10.30 -17.48
CA GLY A 52 16.27 9.11 -18.28
C GLY A 52 15.03 8.56 -18.97
N ASN A 53 15.13 7.35 -19.50
CA ASN A 53 14.00 6.59 -20.05
C ASN A 53 14.04 5.14 -19.52
N TYR A 54 12.88 4.58 -19.21
CA TYR A 54 12.66 3.15 -19.04
C TYR A 54 12.06 2.62 -20.36
N HIS A 55 12.86 1.92 -21.16
CA HIS A 55 12.56 1.61 -22.56
C HIS A 55 12.14 2.86 -23.35
N SER A 56 10.87 2.97 -23.75
CA SER A 56 10.31 4.13 -24.46
C SER A 56 9.68 5.18 -23.53
N THR A 57 9.46 4.88 -22.26
CA THR A 57 8.78 5.78 -21.30
C THR A 57 9.79 6.69 -20.59
N PRO A 58 9.61 8.03 -20.60
CA PRO A 58 10.52 8.94 -19.92
C PRO A 58 10.39 8.85 -18.39
N ILE A 59 11.53 8.84 -17.70
CA ILE A 59 11.62 8.96 -16.24
C ILE A 59 11.75 10.44 -15.89
N TYR A 60 10.76 10.93 -15.14
CA TYR A 60 10.76 12.29 -14.64
C TYR A 60 11.29 12.35 -13.20
N SER A 61 12.10 13.37 -12.93
CA SER A 61 12.51 13.75 -11.59
C SER A 61 11.81 15.04 -11.17
N PHE A 62 11.26 15.02 -9.96
CA PHE A 62 10.59 16.13 -9.31
C PHE A 62 11.42 16.54 -8.10
N ARG A 63 12.07 17.70 -8.21
CA ARG A 63 12.86 18.29 -7.12
C ARG A 63 12.06 19.39 -6.44
N MET A 64 11.89 19.30 -5.13
CA MET A 64 11.15 20.29 -4.34
C MET A 64 11.83 20.56 -3.00
N LYS A 65 11.56 21.74 -2.43
CA LYS A 65 12.08 22.16 -1.12
C LYS A 65 11.08 21.75 -0.03
N CYS A 66 11.57 21.29 1.11
CA CYS A 66 10.72 21.08 2.29
C CYS A 66 10.08 22.41 2.76
N HIS A 67 8.88 22.36 3.34
CA HIS A 67 8.23 23.56 3.89
C HIS A 67 8.94 24.12 5.13
N LEU A 68 9.59 23.27 5.90
CA LEU A 68 10.15 23.59 7.21
C LEU A 68 11.68 23.77 7.20
N CYS A 69 12.38 23.30 6.18
CA CYS A 69 13.84 23.37 6.11
C CYS A 69 14.35 23.63 4.69
N ASP A 70 15.65 23.91 4.57
CA ASP A 70 16.32 24.14 3.28
C ASP A 70 16.71 22.86 2.53
N ASN A 71 16.30 21.69 3.05
CA ASN A 71 16.56 20.42 2.40
C ASN A 71 15.70 20.25 1.14
N TYR A 72 16.31 19.67 0.10
CA TYR A 72 15.64 19.33 -1.16
C TYR A 72 15.32 17.85 -1.20
N ILE A 73 14.08 17.54 -1.59
CA ILE A 73 13.60 16.17 -1.80
C ILE A 73 13.51 15.94 -3.31
N GLU A 74 14.06 14.82 -3.77
CA GLU A 74 13.98 14.39 -5.16
C GLU A 74 13.17 13.09 -5.25
N ILE A 75 12.08 13.14 -6.02
CA ILE A 75 11.21 12.00 -6.29
C ILE A 75 11.27 11.69 -7.78
N ARG A 76 11.43 10.41 -8.12
CA ARG A 76 11.46 9.92 -9.51
C ARG A 76 10.27 9.02 -9.79
N THR A 77 9.79 9.04 -11.03
CA THR A 77 8.81 8.06 -11.51
C THR A 77 9.48 6.72 -11.78
N ASP A 78 8.86 5.62 -11.37
CA ASP A 78 9.24 4.27 -11.75
C ASP A 78 8.15 3.64 -12.64
N PRO A 79 8.35 3.61 -13.97
CA PRO A 79 7.41 3.00 -14.89
C PRO A 79 7.23 1.49 -14.72
N GLN A 80 8.19 0.77 -14.14
CA GLN A 80 8.13 -0.67 -13.95
C GLN A 80 7.14 -1.03 -12.83
N ALA A 81 7.29 -0.38 -11.67
CA ALA A 81 6.41 -0.58 -10.52
C ALA A 81 5.10 0.24 -10.60
N ARG A 82 4.98 1.15 -11.59
CA ARG A 82 3.89 2.15 -11.70
C ARG A 82 3.77 3.03 -10.45
N ASP A 83 4.89 3.31 -9.79
CA ASP A 83 4.94 4.08 -8.54
C ASP A 83 5.99 5.20 -8.65
N TYR A 84 6.15 5.96 -7.58
CA TYR A 84 7.21 6.94 -7.40
C TYR A 84 8.23 6.41 -6.38
N VAL A 85 9.50 6.72 -6.61
CA VAL A 85 10.60 6.34 -5.72
C VAL A 85 11.25 7.61 -5.19
N VAL A 86 11.49 7.65 -3.89
CA VAL A 86 12.26 8.73 -3.27
C VAL A 86 13.73 8.48 -3.57
N TYR A 87 14.33 9.33 -4.39
CA TYR A 87 15.75 9.21 -4.77
C TYR A 87 16.65 9.85 -3.71
N SER A 88 16.28 11.03 -3.21
CA SER A 88 17.08 11.75 -2.21
C SER A 88 16.22 12.67 -1.35
N GLY A 89 16.77 13.05 -0.18
CA GLY A 89 16.21 14.08 0.70
C GLY A 89 15.07 13.63 1.62
N GLY A 90 14.59 12.41 1.50
CA GLY A 90 13.59 11.86 2.41
C GLY A 90 13.53 10.34 2.39
N LYS A 91 12.68 9.78 3.26
CA LYS A 91 12.36 8.36 3.32
C LYS A 91 10.85 8.18 3.21
N ARG A 92 10.40 7.22 2.40
CA ARG A 92 8.98 6.84 2.35
C ARG A 92 8.58 6.26 3.71
N LYS A 93 7.44 6.68 4.25
CA LYS A 93 6.85 6.04 5.42
C LYS A 93 6.32 4.68 4.99
N VAL A 94 6.79 3.62 5.66
CA VAL A 94 6.26 2.27 5.47
C VAL A 94 4.99 2.16 6.31
N GLU A 95 3.88 1.80 5.66
CA GLU A 95 2.58 1.58 6.32
C GLU A 95 2.19 0.09 6.38
N GLU A 96 2.91 -0.74 5.62
CA GLU A 96 2.79 -2.19 5.67
C GLU A 96 3.71 -2.73 6.76
N TRP A 97 3.11 -3.31 7.79
CA TRP A 97 3.85 -4.05 8.80
C TRP A 97 4.01 -5.48 8.30
N THR A 98 5.24 -5.95 8.14
CA THR A 98 5.44 -7.37 7.87
C THR A 98 5.15 -8.19 9.12
N ALA A 99 4.79 -9.47 8.96
CA ALA A 99 4.56 -10.37 10.10
C ALA A 99 5.77 -10.43 11.05
N ALA A 100 6.99 -10.29 10.49
CA ALA A 100 8.24 -10.17 11.23
C ALA A 100 8.30 -8.88 12.08
N ASP A 101 7.89 -7.73 11.54
CA ASP A 101 7.85 -6.46 12.28
C ASP A 101 6.79 -6.47 13.40
N ALA A 102 5.73 -7.27 13.24
CA ALA A 102 4.64 -7.39 14.20
C ALA A 102 4.87 -8.49 15.26
N GLU A 103 6.01 -9.19 15.24
CA GLU A 103 6.29 -10.38 16.08
C GLU A 103 5.18 -11.44 16.01
N THR A 104 4.47 -11.50 14.88
CA THR A 104 3.39 -12.47 14.65
C THR A 104 3.88 -13.61 13.79
N ILE A 105 3.37 -14.81 14.05
CA ILE A 105 3.69 -15.99 13.24
C ILE A 105 3.16 -15.73 11.82
N ASP A 106 4.04 -15.78 10.84
CA ASP A 106 3.67 -15.66 9.43
C ASP A 106 2.92 -16.92 8.97
N LEU A 107 1.61 -16.92 9.17
CA LEU A 107 0.70 -18.01 8.79
C LEU A 107 0.70 -18.31 7.28
N SER A 108 1.24 -17.42 6.44
CA SER A 108 1.39 -17.67 5.00
C SER A 108 2.47 -18.71 4.70
N ASN A 109 3.48 -18.82 5.56
CA ASN A 109 4.61 -19.73 5.41
C ASN A 109 4.51 -21.00 6.26
N VAL A 110 3.53 -21.10 7.17
CA VAL A 110 3.32 -22.30 8.03
C VAL A 110 2.96 -23.55 7.20
N GLY A 111 2.48 -23.39 5.96
CA GLY A 111 2.28 -24.52 5.04
C GLY A 111 3.56 -25.06 4.40
N THR A 112 4.66 -24.31 4.46
CA THR A 112 5.91 -24.57 3.72
C THR A 112 7.04 -25.11 4.59
N VAL A 113 6.97 -24.94 5.92
CA VAL A 113 8.09 -25.30 6.83
C VAL A 113 8.10 -26.77 7.28
N GLU A 114 7.07 -27.57 6.96
CA GLU A 114 7.04 -29.01 7.26
C GLU A 114 7.11 -29.90 6.01
N GLY A 115 7.98 -29.60 5.04
CA GLY A 115 8.10 -30.46 3.87
C GLY A 115 9.08 -30.05 2.77
N ASP A 116 10.26 -29.53 3.12
CA ASP A 116 11.32 -29.30 2.14
C ASP A 116 11.98 -30.64 1.75
N ARG A 117 11.41 -31.33 0.74
CA ARG A 117 12.08 -32.36 -0.11
C ARG A 117 11.27 -32.90 -1.29
N GLY A 118 10.26 -32.17 -1.75
CA GLY A 118 9.56 -32.48 -3.00
C GLY A 118 8.71 -31.28 -3.37
N GLY A 119 8.80 -30.83 -4.63
CA GLY A 119 7.97 -29.73 -5.11
C GLY A 119 6.51 -29.93 -4.69
N VAL A 120 5.88 -28.87 -4.21
CA VAL A 120 4.50 -28.90 -3.72
C VAL A 120 3.63 -29.50 -4.82
N ASP A 121 3.19 -30.76 -4.64
CA ASP A 121 2.30 -31.39 -5.60
C ASP A 121 1.01 -30.55 -5.65
N PRO A 122 0.65 -29.97 -6.82
CA PRO A 122 -0.59 -29.20 -6.95
C PRO A 122 -1.81 -29.99 -6.46
N PHE A 123 -1.80 -31.32 -6.58
CA PHE A 123 -2.88 -32.16 -6.09
C PHE A 123 -2.96 -32.18 -4.55
N ALA A 124 -1.83 -32.17 -3.84
CA ALA A 124 -1.83 -32.14 -2.38
C ALA A 124 -2.39 -30.83 -1.82
N SER A 125 -2.17 -29.70 -2.49
CA SER A 125 -2.79 -28.41 -2.12
C SER A 125 -4.30 -28.46 -2.32
N LEU A 126 -4.76 -28.96 -3.46
CA LEU A 126 -6.17 -29.09 -3.78
C LEU A 126 -6.90 -30.04 -2.81
N GLU A 127 -6.28 -31.16 -2.43
CA GLU A 127 -6.86 -32.08 -1.44
C GLU A 127 -7.01 -31.43 -0.07
N LYS A 128 -6.03 -30.63 0.37
CA LYS A 128 -6.13 -29.85 1.61
C LYS A 128 -7.27 -28.84 1.54
N GLU A 129 -7.41 -28.11 0.44
CA GLU A 129 -8.50 -27.16 0.22
C GLU A 129 -9.87 -27.87 0.25
N VAL A 130 -10.02 -28.99 -0.46
CA VAL A 130 -11.25 -29.79 -0.46
C VAL A 130 -11.57 -30.31 0.94
N ALA A 131 -10.58 -30.77 1.70
CA ALA A 131 -10.77 -31.21 3.08
C ALA A 131 -11.20 -30.05 4.00
N GLN A 132 -10.62 -28.86 3.83
CA GLN A 132 -11.03 -27.66 4.57
C GLN A 132 -12.47 -27.25 4.24
N LEU A 133 -12.88 -27.30 2.97
CA LEU A 133 -14.25 -27.01 2.55
C LEU A 133 -15.24 -28.00 3.16
N LYS A 134 -14.95 -29.30 3.15
CA LYS A 134 -15.80 -30.32 3.80
C LYS A 134 -15.96 -30.06 5.30
N LYS A 135 -14.86 -29.77 6.00
CA LYS A 135 -14.90 -29.40 7.43
C LYS A 135 -15.72 -28.13 7.68
N ALA A 136 -15.59 -27.13 6.81
CA ALA A 136 -16.37 -25.89 6.90
C ALA A 136 -17.87 -26.14 6.69
N GLU A 137 -18.25 -27.01 5.75
CA GLU A 137 -19.65 -27.41 5.53
C GLU A 137 -20.24 -28.18 6.72
N GLU A 138 -19.50 -29.14 7.26
CA GLU A 138 -19.89 -29.87 8.47
C GLU A 138 -20.06 -28.92 9.67
N GLY A 139 -19.11 -28.00 9.84
CA GLY A 139 -19.19 -26.91 10.82
C GLY A 139 -20.44 -26.06 10.63
N LYS A 140 -20.78 -25.69 9.39
CA LYS A 140 -22.00 -24.92 9.06
C LYS A 140 -23.27 -25.70 9.40
N LYS A 141 -23.33 -27.00 9.10
CA LYS A 141 -24.47 -27.87 9.46
C LYS A 141 -24.65 -27.94 10.97
N ARG A 142 -23.57 -28.14 11.73
CA ARG A 142 -23.58 -28.16 13.20
C ARG A 142 -23.98 -26.81 13.79
N LEU A 143 -23.50 -25.70 13.25
CA LEU A 143 -23.91 -24.36 13.67
C LEU A 143 -25.41 -24.13 13.42
N ASN A 144 -25.94 -24.62 12.30
CA ASN A 144 -27.35 -24.51 12.00
C ASN A 144 -28.23 -25.36 12.92
N SER A 145 -27.80 -26.57 13.31
CA SER A 145 -28.55 -27.37 14.28
C SER A 145 -28.58 -26.69 15.65
N LEU A 146 -27.43 -26.21 16.13
CA LEU A 146 -27.34 -25.47 17.40
C LEU A 146 -28.19 -24.19 17.40
N LYS A 147 -28.23 -23.46 16.28
CA LYS A 147 -29.12 -22.30 16.13
C LYS A 147 -30.58 -22.69 16.26
N ARG A 148 -31.03 -23.75 15.58
CA ARG A 148 -32.41 -24.25 15.68
C ARG A 148 -32.77 -24.67 17.09
N ASP A 149 -31.87 -25.38 17.77
CA ASP A 149 -32.07 -25.81 19.16
C ASP A 149 -32.20 -24.61 20.09
N ARG A 150 -31.33 -23.61 19.95
CA ARG A 150 -31.41 -22.34 20.69
C ARG A 150 -32.74 -21.64 20.42
N ASP A 151 -33.09 -21.41 19.15
CA ASP A 151 -34.29 -20.69 18.76
C ASP A 151 -35.57 -21.42 19.22
N SER A 152 -35.53 -22.76 19.36
CA SER A 152 -36.63 -23.54 19.93
C SER A 152 -36.77 -23.39 21.45
N ARG A 153 -35.64 -23.32 22.18
CA ARG A 153 -35.61 -23.20 23.65
C ARG A 153 -35.93 -21.77 24.11
N PHE A 154 -35.51 -20.78 23.34
CA PHE A 154 -35.66 -19.35 23.62
C PHE A 154 -36.61 -18.68 22.62
N ARG A 155 -37.64 -19.39 22.15
CA ARG A 155 -38.65 -18.82 21.25
C ARG A 155 -39.53 -17.77 21.93
N ASP A 156 -39.68 -17.90 23.25
CA ASP A 156 -40.39 -16.98 24.12
C ASP A 156 -39.45 -16.59 25.27
N ASP A 157 -38.80 -15.44 25.11
CA ASP A 157 -37.78 -14.94 26.04
C ASP A 157 -38.35 -14.78 27.46
N TYR A 158 -39.61 -14.36 27.58
CA TYR A 158 -40.26 -14.13 28.88
C TYR A 158 -40.51 -15.45 29.61
N ALA A 159 -41.13 -16.44 28.94
CA ALA A 159 -41.38 -17.75 29.53
C ALA A 159 -40.09 -18.53 29.86
N SER A 160 -39.02 -18.31 29.09
CA SER A 160 -37.72 -18.94 29.34
C SER A 160 -36.98 -18.35 30.56
N SER A 161 -37.09 -17.03 30.77
CA SER A 161 -36.50 -16.35 31.94
C SER A 161 -37.19 -16.68 33.27
N GLN A 162 -38.47 -17.05 33.24
CA GLN A 162 -39.25 -17.39 34.44
C GLN A 162 -38.94 -18.80 34.99
N ARG A 163 -38.25 -19.64 34.20
CA ARG A 163 -37.87 -21.02 34.56
C ARG A 163 -36.42 -21.16 35.09
N LEU A 164 -35.66 -20.06 35.06
CA LEU A 164 -34.34 -19.93 35.67
C LEU A 164 -34.49 -19.53 37.14
#